data_AF-A0A133XWH5-F1
#
_entry.id   AF-A0A133XWH5-F1
#
_cell.length_a   1.000
_cell.length_b   1.000
_cell.length_c   1.000
_cell.angle_alpha   90.00
_cell.angle_beta   90.00
_cell.angle_gamma   90.00
#
_symmetry.space_group_name_H-M   'P 1'
#
loop_
_entity.id
_entity.type
_entity.pdbx_description
1 polymer ?
#
loop_
_entity_poly.entity_id
_entity_poly.type
_entity_poly.pdbx_seq_one_letter_code
_entity_poly.pdbx_strand_id
1 'polypeptide(L)' 'MLIESVLNEIMDSQTQEICKRNKTVRNGYRQRRLITTAGNITLRVPRLRQGNFSHKASLRATAK' A
#
# COMPACT_ATOMS: atom_id res chain seq x y z
N MET A 1 -15.31 0.14 -3.16
CA MET A 1 -15.39 1.36 -4.02
C MET A 1 -14.35 1.31 -5.13
N LEU A 2 -14.55 2.00 -6.27
CA LEU A 2 -13.52 2.11 -7.34
C LEU A 2 -12.17 2.58 -6.79
N ILE A 3 -12.21 3.53 -5.85
CA ILE A 3 -11.00 4.09 -5.21
C ILE A 3 -10.19 3.01 -4.48
N GLU A 4 -10.83 2.10 -3.75
CA GLU A 4 -10.14 1.01 -3.04
C GLU A 4 -9.45 0.06 -4.02
N SER A 5 -10.13 -0.32 -5.10
CA SER A 5 -9.58 -1.23 -6.10
C SER A 5 -8.39 -0.61 -6.82
N VAL A 6 -8.52 0.64 -7.28
CA VAL A 6 -7.44 1.38 -7.95
C VAL A 6 -6.22 1.53 -7.04
N LEU A 7 -6.43 1.91 -5.77
CA LEU A 7 -5.33 2.05 -4.83
C LEU A 7 -4.65 0.72 -4.52
N ASN A 8 -5.41 -0.38 -4.41
CA ASN A 8 -4.84 -1.71 -4.20
C ASN A 8 -3.99 -2.16 -5.41
N GLU A 9 -4.45 -1.89 -6.63
CA GLU A 9 -3.72 -2.21 -7.86
C GLU A 9 -2.41 -1.41 -7.97
N ILE A 10 -2.44 -0.10 -7.68
CA ILE A 10 -1.25 0.74 -7.64
C ILE A 10 -0.22 0.18 -6.64
N MET A 11 -0.67 -0.21 -5.44
CA MET A 11 0.20 -0.78 -4.41
C MET A 11 0.84 -2.09 -4.87
N ASP A 12 0.09 -2.94 -5.58
CA ASP A 12 0.61 -4.20 -6.11
C ASP A 12 1.63 -3.98 -7.23
N SER A 13 1.33 -3.10 -8.19
CA SER A 13 2.26 -2.73 -9.28
C SER A 13 3.58 -2.21 -8.73
N GLN A 14 3.53 -1.29 -7.77
CA GLN A 14 4.73 -0.74 -7.14
C GLN A 14 5.50 -1.78 -6.32
N THR A 15 4.78 -2.68 -5.65
CA THR A 15 5.42 -3.77 -4.90
C THR A 15 6.18 -4.70 -5.83
N GLN A 16 5.65 -5.02 -7.00
CA GLN A 16 6.36 -5.85 -7.98
C GLN A 16 7.68 -5.20 -8.42
N GLU A 17 7.66 -3.90 -8.70
CA GLU A 17 8.87 -3.16 -9.07
C GLU A 17 9.91 -3.13 -7.94
N ILE A 18 9.47 -2.91 -6.69
CA ILE A 18 10.36 -2.95 -5.52
C ILE A 18 10.93 -4.37 -5.31
N CYS A 19 10.11 -5.41 -5.46
CA CYS A 19 10.55 -6.80 -5.35
C CYS A 19 11.65 -7.13 -6.35
N LYS A 20 11.49 -6.73 -7.62
CA LYS A 20 12.52 -6.89 -8.66
C LYS A 20 13.80 -6.16 -8.30
N ARG A 21 13.70 -4.89 -7.90
CA ARG A 21 14.86 -4.03 -7.60
C ARG A 21 15.65 -4.50 -6.39
N ASN A 22 14.97 -4.90 -5.32
CA ASN A 22 15.60 -5.20 -4.03
C ASN A 22 15.85 -6.71 -3.83
N LYS A 23 15.59 -7.56 -4.84
CA LYS A 23 15.66 -9.03 -4.73
C LYS A 23 14.86 -9.58 -3.54
N THR A 24 13.74 -8.94 -3.23
CA THR A 24 12.84 -9.35 -2.14
C THR A 24 11.57 -9.97 -2.70
N VAL A 25 10.88 -10.77 -1.89
CA VAL A 25 9.60 -11.37 -2.27
C VAL A 25 8.47 -10.78 -1.42
N ARG A 26 7.29 -10.59 -2.02
CA ARG A 26 6.05 -10.21 -1.32
C ARG A 26 5.61 -11.35 -0.40
N ASN A 27 5.46 -11.05 0.89
CA ASN A 27 5.03 -11.98 1.93
C ASN A 27 3.62 -11.62 2.43
N GLY A 28 2.64 -11.72 1.54
CA GLY A 28 1.24 -11.42 1.83
C GLY A 28 0.92 -9.93 1.97
N TYR A 29 -0.15 -9.62 2.70
CA TYR A 29 -0.72 -8.28 2.84
C TYR A 29 -1.08 -7.98 4.29
N ARG A 30 -1.09 -6.69 4.63
CA ARG A 30 -1.67 -6.14 5.86
C ARG A 30 -2.75 -5.13 5.49
N GLN A 31 -3.92 -5.25 6.09
CA GLN A 31 -4.96 -4.24 5.93
C GLN A 31 -4.60 -2.95 6.67
N ARG A 32 -4.88 -1.81 6.06
CA ARG A 32 -4.77 -0.49 6.67
C ARG A 32 -5.99 0.34 6.30
N ARG A 33 -6.72 0.77 7.32
CA ARG A 33 -7.83 1.71 7.15
C ARG A 33 -7.29 3.12 7.00
N LEU A 34 -7.76 3.83 5.98
CA LEU A 34 -7.50 5.24 5.73
C LEU A 34 -8.80 6.01 5.89
N ILE A 35 -8.76 7.06 6.71
CA ILE A 35 -9.87 8.00 6.84
C ILE A 35 -9.61 9.09 5.81
N THR A 36 -10.50 9.22 4.82
CA THR A 36 -10.40 10.22 3.76
C THR A 36 -11.65 11.11 3.76
N THR A 37 -11.59 12.25 3.09
CA THR A 37 -12.75 13.14 2.90
C THR A 37 -13.89 12.47 2.16
N ALA A 38 -13.58 11.50 1.28
CA ALA A 38 -14.56 10.69 0.55
C ALA A 38 -15.09 9.50 1.37
N GLY A 39 -14.66 9.34 2.63
CA GLY A 39 -15.07 8.25 3.52
C GLY A 39 -13.91 7.34 3.94
N ASN A 40 -14.28 6.22 4.55
CA ASN A 40 -13.33 5.24 5.08
C ASN A 40 -12.97 4.22 4.00
N ILE A 41 -11.68 4.10 3.71
CA ILE A 41 -11.14 3.23 2.65
C ILE A 41 -10.28 2.16 3.31
N THR A 42 -10.47 0.89 2.94
CA THR A 42 -9.62 -0.21 3.43
C THR A 42 -8.59 -0.61 2.38
N LEU A 43 -7.33 -0.25 2.63
CA LEU A 43 -6.22 -0.52 1.72
C LEU A 43 -5.48 -1.80 2.10
N ARG A 44 -5.05 -2.57 1.09
CA ARG A 44 -4.20 -3.75 1.25
C ARG A 44 -2.74 -3.36 1.06
N VAL A 45 -2.03 -3.12 2.16
CA VAL A 45 -0.60 -2.79 2.12
C VAL A 45 0.21 -4.09 1.95
N PRO A 46 1.02 -4.23 0.89
CA PRO A 46 1.84 -5.42 0.70
C PRO A 46 2.93 -5.54 1.77
N ARG A 47 3.24 -6.76 2.22
CA ARG A 47 4.37 -7.04 3.11
C ARG A 47 5.55 -7.53 2.30
N LEU A 48 6.75 -7.06 2.60
CA LEU A 48 7.98 -7.55 1.98
C LEU A 48 8.70 -8.47 2.97
N ARG A 49 9.41 -9.48 2.46
CA ARG A 49 10.15 -10.43 3.31
C ARG A 49 11.38 -9.80 3.98
N GLN A 50 12.01 -8.82 3.34
CA GLN A 50 13.19 -8.11 3.84
C GLN A 50 12.89 -6.64 4.18
N GLY A 51 11.73 -6.35 4.77
CA GLY A 51 11.40 -5.01 5.27
C GLY A 51 9.93 -4.64 5.15
N ASN A 52 9.61 -3.38 5.43
CA ASN A 52 8.27 -2.86 5.23
C ASN A 52 8.15 -2.15 3.88
N PHE A 53 7.08 -2.46 3.14
CA PHE A 53 6.71 -1.67 1.97
C PHE A 53 6.33 -0.26 2.42
N SER A 54 7.06 0.74 1.93
CA SER A 54 6.74 2.16 2.13
C SER A 54 6.58 2.81 0.77
N HIS A 55 5.34 3.10 0.38
CA HIS A 55 5.10 3.93 -0.79
C HIS A 55 5.42 5.39 -0.46
N LYS A 56 6.03 6.14 -1.39
CA LYS A 56 6.34 7.56 -1.19
C LYS A 56 5.10 8.43 -1.01
N ALA A 57 3.95 8.04 -1.57
CA ALA A 57 2.67 8.67 -1.27
C ALA A 57 1.98 8.04 -0.05
N SER A 58 2.72 7.46 0.92
CA SER A 58 2.19 7.37 2.27
C SER A 58 1.99 8.80 2.77
N LEU A 59 0.88 9.39 2.37
CA LEU A 59 0.36 10.61 2.95
C LEU A 59 0.32 10.31 4.43
N ARG A 60 1.24 10.93 5.19
CA ARG A 60 0.99 11.19 6.60
C ARG A 60 -0.36 11.89 6.57
N ALA A 61 -1.41 11.18 6.97
CA ALA A 61 -2.60 11.83 7.44
C ALA A 61 -2.13 12.57 8.71
N THR A 62 -1.55 13.75 8.53
CA THR A 62 -1.48 14.77 9.55
C THR A 62 -2.92 15.08 9.87
N ALA A 63 -3.43 14.40 10.90
CA ALA A 63 -4.54 14.92 11.68
C ALA A 63 -4.18 16.36 12.04
N LYS A 64 -5.07 17.27 11.68
CA LYS A 64 -5.06 18.65 12.16
C LYS A 64 -5.24 18.65 13.68
#